data_AF-Q46I06-F1
#
_entry.id   AF-Q46I06-F1
#
_cell.length_a   1.000
_cell.length_b   1.000
_cell.length_c   1.000
_cell.angle_alpha   90.00
_cell.angle_beta   90.00
_cell.angle_gamma   90.00
#
_symmetry.space_group_name_H-M   'P 1'
#
loop_
_entity.id
_entity.type
_entity.pdbx_description
1 polymer ?
#
loop_
_entity_poly.entity_id
_entity_poly.type
_entity_poly.pdbx_seq_one_letter_code
_entity_poly.pdbx_strand_id
1 'polypeptide(L)'
;MTEAIYSSGALTTTTALGPFTKSVEVYGIKIAGLKEAGGNAAVGDEFIRKVAQTTKLLLDPNGANVNSTKQQQAIEHLKKINTLQRIGVEEMDSYSPPLINKNYSGWDSTNDKHNATDFIWQHNLPGDAIKTSNEQITEVLEHLLHTLVRFALPGAYPDQFIFIEDRTAYQNFDEEDNEFQWSGLLYEAAQEAIKTGVFDATDYEHVGKNSFDYWKMVTVEYQYALTFAEWGFNPKYSGSMDPEWSDSHLTPESIKKDNPLGHQLYEDYISKVLTKPSSEKLESMFQINNQGLSGYQPDILTTKDYSGAFHEYTFINQGNNKYGIKLDSSSTIDSLTGLSTVKFSDTSIDINKDVIGTFNQVTGLNTDSGEMFRLYNAAFARFPDADGLKYWIDQFSSGKNTRRVVAQSFLGSAEFTEKYGSNVSDETYVNNLYKNVLGRDADAEGLNYWVGNLSSGIETRYEALLGFAESAENKALFTELTGFG
;
A
#
# COMPACT_ATOMS: atom_id res chain seq x y z
N MET A 1 -11.85 3.68 -13.63
CA MET A 1 -10.50 4.21 -13.42
C MET A 1 -10.12 3.87 -11.99
N THR A 2 -9.27 2.87 -11.79
CA THR A 2 -8.62 2.64 -10.50
C THR A 2 -7.56 3.71 -10.33
N GLU A 3 -7.63 4.43 -9.22
CA GLU A 3 -6.67 5.48 -8.88
C GLU A 3 -5.37 4.85 -8.37
N ALA A 4 -4.22 5.44 -8.69
CA ALA A 4 -2.91 4.96 -8.25
C ALA A 4 -2.88 4.75 -6.73
N ILE A 5 -2.38 3.60 -6.29
CA ILE A 5 -2.35 3.23 -4.86
C ILE A 5 -1.53 4.26 -4.06
N TYR A 6 -0.31 4.56 -4.53
CA TYR A 6 0.51 5.65 -4.00
C TYR A 6 0.15 6.95 -4.72
N SER A 7 -0.90 7.63 -4.26
CA SER A 7 -1.28 8.96 -4.74
C SER A 7 -1.21 10.01 -3.64
N SER A 8 -0.78 11.22 -3.98
CA SER A 8 -0.85 12.37 -3.10
C SER A 8 -1.22 13.64 -3.87
N GLY A 9 -2.19 14.39 -3.36
CA GLY A 9 -2.78 15.55 -4.02
C GLY A 9 -2.14 16.87 -3.62
N ALA A 10 -2.50 17.95 -4.32
CA ALA A 10 -2.16 19.30 -3.87
C ALA A 10 -3.04 19.71 -2.66
N LEU A 11 -2.51 20.58 -1.80
CA LEU A 11 -3.34 21.24 -0.78
C LEU A 11 -4.39 22.11 -1.47
N THR A 12 -5.66 21.89 -1.12
CA THR A 12 -6.80 22.59 -1.70
C THR A 12 -7.70 23.19 -0.63
N THR A 13 -8.51 24.17 -1.02
CA THR A 13 -9.60 24.69 -0.18
C THR A 13 -10.83 23.80 -0.38
N THR A 14 -11.54 23.47 0.71
CA THR A 14 -12.73 22.61 0.69
C THR A 14 -13.85 23.17 1.55
N THR A 15 -15.10 22.89 1.16
CA THR A 15 -16.30 23.15 1.97
C THR A 15 -16.97 21.86 2.45
N ALA A 16 -16.48 20.70 1.99
CA ALA A 16 -17.07 19.39 2.27
C ALA A 16 -16.72 18.83 3.67
N LEU A 17 -15.72 19.42 4.33
CA LEU A 17 -15.16 18.94 5.59
C LEU A 17 -15.36 19.94 6.73
N GLY A 18 -16.44 20.74 6.76
CA GLY A 18 -16.63 21.71 7.84
C GLY A 18 -16.41 21.07 9.24
N PRO A 19 -15.70 21.71 10.18
CA PRO A 19 -15.11 23.06 10.12
C PRO A 19 -13.75 23.17 9.42
N PHE A 20 -13.18 22.09 8.90
CA PHE A 20 -11.91 22.09 8.17
C PHE A 20 -12.08 22.71 6.78
N THR A 21 -11.25 23.71 6.43
CA THR A 21 -11.37 24.47 5.17
C THR A 21 -10.23 24.21 4.20
N LYS A 22 -9.18 23.51 4.66
CA LYS A 22 -8.04 23.09 3.86
C LYS A 22 -7.87 21.60 3.97
N SER A 23 -7.60 20.93 2.85
CA SER A 23 -7.33 19.51 2.86
C SER A 23 -6.35 19.08 1.78
N VAL A 24 -5.63 18.00 2.07
CA VAL A 24 -4.77 17.29 1.13
C VAL A 24 -4.98 15.79 1.31
N GLU A 25 -5.05 15.04 0.22
CA GLU A 25 -5.10 13.58 0.27
C GLU A 25 -3.71 13.01 0.04
N VAL A 26 -3.28 12.06 0.88
CA VAL A 26 -1.99 11.40 0.82
C VAL A 26 -2.17 9.93 1.17
N TYR A 27 -1.89 9.03 0.22
CA TYR A 27 -1.86 7.58 0.42
C TYR A 27 -3.08 7.04 1.19
N GLY A 28 -4.27 7.41 0.71
CA GLY A 28 -5.56 6.98 1.29
C GLY A 28 -6.01 7.76 2.53
N ILE A 29 -5.21 8.70 3.03
CA ILE A 29 -5.53 9.55 4.18
C ILE A 29 -5.91 10.95 3.72
N LYS A 30 -7.07 11.43 4.17
CA LYS A 30 -7.43 12.84 4.04
C LYS A 30 -6.89 13.61 5.23
N ILE A 31 -6.02 14.58 4.99
CA ILE A 31 -5.43 15.43 6.04
C ILE A 31 -6.14 16.78 5.97
N ALA A 32 -6.79 17.20 7.06
CA ALA A 32 -7.66 18.37 7.07
C ALA A 32 -7.31 19.36 8.20
N GLY A 33 -7.11 20.63 7.83
CA GLY A 33 -6.76 21.70 8.76
C GLY A 33 -7.95 22.56 9.17
N LEU A 34 -8.08 22.81 10.48
CA LEU A 34 -9.10 23.70 11.03
C LEU A 34 -8.90 25.13 10.51
N LYS A 35 -10.03 25.78 10.21
CA LYS A 35 -10.08 27.23 10.02
C LYS A 35 -9.92 27.97 11.33
N GLU A 36 -9.78 29.30 11.25
CA GLU A 36 -9.90 30.19 12.39
C GLU A 36 -11.25 29.97 13.09
N ALA A 37 -11.18 29.62 14.37
CA ALA A 37 -12.34 29.19 15.14
C ALA A 37 -12.07 29.36 16.63
N GLY A 38 -13.11 29.76 17.39
CA GLY A 38 -13.06 29.73 18.84
C GLY A 38 -11.99 30.60 19.50
N GLY A 39 -11.48 31.63 18.81
CA GLY A 39 -10.39 32.47 19.32
C GLY A 39 -8.99 31.99 18.92
N ASN A 40 -8.87 30.82 18.30
CA ASN A 40 -7.62 30.29 17.76
C ASN A 40 -7.47 30.60 16.27
N ALA A 41 -6.22 30.76 15.85
CA ALA A 41 -5.85 30.92 14.45
C ALA A 41 -6.18 29.68 13.62
N ALA A 42 -6.24 29.85 12.29
CA ALA A 42 -6.30 28.73 11.37
C ALA A 42 -4.97 27.95 11.37
N VAL A 43 -5.05 26.65 11.09
CA VAL A 43 -3.86 25.83 10.82
C VAL A 43 -3.14 26.38 9.59
N GLY A 44 -1.83 26.54 9.67
CA GLY A 44 -1.02 27.06 8.57
C GLY A 44 -0.93 26.06 7.41
N ASP A 45 -1.11 26.55 6.18
CA ASP A 45 -1.00 25.73 4.95
C ASP A 45 0.33 24.94 4.90
N GLU A 46 1.43 25.55 5.34
CA GLU A 46 2.74 24.88 5.39
C GLU A 46 2.79 23.75 6.43
N PHE A 47 2.13 23.91 7.57
CA PHE A 47 2.07 22.85 8.57
C PHE A 47 1.25 21.65 8.09
N ILE A 48 0.14 21.89 7.39
CA ILE A 48 -0.63 20.81 6.73
C ILE A 48 0.27 20.05 5.74
N ARG A 49 1.10 20.76 4.97
CA ARG A 49 2.08 20.13 4.07
C ARG A 49 3.17 19.36 4.81
N LYS A 50 3.58 19.78 6.01
CA LYS A 50 4.52 19.01 6.85
C LYS A 50 3.91 17.69 7.28
N VAL A 51 2.67 17.69 7.78
CA VAL A 51 1.96 16.44 8.13
C VAL A 51 1.79 15.54 6.90
N ALA A 52 1.46 16.13 5.74
CA ALA A 52 1.38 15.41 4.47
C ALA A 52 2.71 14.78 4.06
N GLN A 53 3.82 15.50 4.19
CA GLN A 53 5.14 14.97 3.89
C GLN A 53 5.56 13.90 4.90
N THR A 54 5.29 14.08 6.19
CA THR A 54 5.56 13.05 7.21
C THR A 54 4.78 11.77 6.92
N THR A 55 3.53 11.89 6.46
CA THR A 55 2.73 10.74 6.00
C THR A 55 3.43 10.00 4.85
N LYS A 56 3.97 10.73 3.85
CA LYS A 56 4.77 10.10 2.76
C LYS A 56 6.04 9.42 3.27
N LEU A 57 6.68 9.95 4.31
CA LEU A 57 7.88 9.34 4.91
C LEU A 57 7.56 8.07 5.68
N LEU A 58 6.45 8.05 6.43
CA LEU A 58 6.00 6.89 7.21
C LEU A 58 5.51 5.74 6.32
N LEU A 59 5.01 6.06 5.12
CA LEU A 59 4.54 5.09 4.13
C LEU A 59 5.42 5.10 2.87
N ASP A 60 6.73 5.34 3.01
CA ASP A 60 7.67 5.31 1.88
C ASP A 60 7.82 3.86 1.38
N PRO A 61 7.46 3.55 0.12
CA PRO A 61 7.57 2.19 -0.43
C PRO A 61 9.00 1.71 -0.63
N ASN A 62 9.99 2.61 -0.51
CA ASN A 62 11.41 2.26 -0.60
C ASN A 62 12.05 2.03 0.77
N GLY A 63 11.26 1.95 1.84
CA GLY A 63 11.76 1.60 3.17
C GLY A 63 12.41 0.21 3.17
N ALA A 64 13.51 0.06 3.91
CA ALA A 64 14.38 -1.12 3.84
C ALA A 64 13.65 -2.46 4.13
N ASN A 65 12.66 -2.44 5.03
CA ASN A 65 11.92 -3.62 5.46
C ASN A 65 10.51 -3.71 4.85
N VAL A 66 10.13 -2.76 4.00
CA VAL A 66 8.77 -2.65 3.49
C VAL A 66 8.45 -3.82 2.56
N ASN A 67 7.30 -4.45 2.80
CA ASN A 67 6.68 -5.35 1.86
C ASN A 67 5.68 -4.55 1.01
N SER A 68 6.00 -4.36 -0.27
CA SER A 68 5.22 -3.52 -1.19
C SER A 68 3.75 -3.93 -1.28
N THR A 69 3.46 -5.23 -1.28
CA THR A 69 2.09 -5.74 -1.32
C THR A 69 1.33 -5.40 -0.04
N LYS A 70 1.98 -5.53 1.12
CA LYS A 70 1.35 -5.26 2.41
C LYS A 70 1.11 -3.78 2.65
N GLN A 71 2.06 -2.92 2.30
CA GLN A 71 1.87 -1.47 2.36
C GLN A 71 0.77 -0.99 1.39
N GLN A 72 0.67 -1.59 0.19
CA GLN A 72 -0.45 -1.31 -0.73
C GLN A 72 -1.80 -1.71 -0.12
N GLN A 73 -1.91 -2.89 0.48
CA GLN A 73 -3.13 -3.34 1.18
C GLN A 73 -3.53 -2.38 2.32
N ALA A 74 -2.55 -1.88 3.09
CA ALA A 74 -2.78 -0.88 4.11
C ALA A 74 -3.37 0.42 3.53
N ILE A 75 -2.78 0.94 2.44
CA ILE A 75 -3.23 2.17 1.78
C ILE A 75 -4.63 2.02 1.18
N GLU A 76 -4.90 0.89 0.53
CA GLU A 76 -6.23 0.59 0.00
C GLU A 76 -7.28 0.53 1.11
N HIS A 77 -6.92 -0.03 2.27
CA HIS A 77 -7.81 -0.06 3.43
C HIS A 77 -8.07 1.34 3.98
N LEU A 78 -7.03 2.17 4.17
CA LEU A 78 -7.15 3.57 4.61
C LEU A 78 -8.14 4.34 3.72
N LYS A 79 -8.04 4.13 2.41
CA LYS A 79 -8.95 4.73 1.42
C LYS A 79 -10.36 4.18 1.53
N LYS A 80 -10.51 2.85 1.61
CA LYS A 80 -11.81 2.15 1.68
C LYS A 80 -12.65 2.66 2.86
N ILE A 81 -12.01 2.95 3.99
CA ILE A 81 -12.69 3.37 5.22
C ILE A 81 -12.81 4.90 5.34
N ASN A 82 -12.44 5.69 4.32
CA ASN A 82 -12.45 7.16 4.37
C ASN A 82 -11.66 7.73 5.57
N THR A 83 -10.38 7.38 5.67
CA THR A 83 -9.54 7.83 6.81
C THR A 83 -9.32 9.35 6.79
N LEU A 84 -9.42 9.98 7.97
CA LEU A 84 -9.23 11.41 8.17
C LEU A 84 -8.25 11.68 9.32
N GLN A 85 -7.14 12.37 9.02
CA GLN A 85 -6.30 13.00 10.02
C GLN A 85 -6.73 14.46 10.20
N ARG A 86 -7.11 14.82 11.42
CA ARG A 86 -7.52 16.19 11.76
C ARG A 86 -6.32 16.96 12.28
N ILE A 87 -6.23 18.22 11.89
CA ILE A 87 -5.19 19.15 12.38
C ILE A 87 -5.86 20.38 13.00
N GLY A 88 -5.38 20.77 14.17
CA GLY A 88 -5.81 21.96 14.89
C GLY A 88 -4.63 22.79 15.40
N VAL A 89 -4.92 23.72 16.30
CA VAL A 89 -3.96 24.62 16.94
C VAL A 89 -4.10 24.48 18.46
N GLU A 90 -2.97 24.36 19.16
CA GLU A 90 -2.89 24.16 20.62
C GLU A 90 -3.54 22.86 21.15
N GLU A 91 -4.84 22.86 21.48
CA GLU A 91 -5.56 21.72 22.07
C GLU A 91 -7.09 21.92 21.97
N MET A 92 -7.91 20.91 22.28
CA MET A 92 -9.37 21.01 22.09
C MET A 92 -10.05 22.09 22.96
N ASP A 93 -9.56 22.28 24.18
CA ASP A 93 -10.17 23.17 25.19
C ASP A 93 -9.74 24.63 25.05
N SER A 94 -8.73 24.92 24.22
CA SER A 94 -8.32 26.30 23.92
C SER A 94 -9.35 27.07 23.08
N TYR A 95 -10.31 26.37 22.48
CA TYR A 95 -11.36 26.94 21.62
C TYR A 95 -12.57 27.41 22.45
N SER A 96 -13.24 28.48 22.01
CA SER A 96 -14.47 29.00 22.62
C SER A 96 -15.63 29.07 21.61
N PRO A 97 -16.63 28.17 21.67
CA PRO A 97 -16.75 27.05 22.62
C PRO A 97 -15.72 25.94 22.35
N PRO A 98 -15.35 25.13 23.37
CA PRO A 98 -14.41 24.02 23.19
C PRO A 98 -14.81 23.07 22.06
N LEU A 99 -13.82 22.55 21.31
CA LEU A 99 -14.08 21.64 20.19
C LEU A 99 -14.78 20.35 20.63
N ILE A 100 -14.52 19.90 21.86
CA ILE A 100 -15.17 18.73 22.47
C ILE A 100 -16.71 18.86 22.54
N ASN A 101 -17.23 20.09 22.56
CA ASN A 101 -18.66 20.35 22.56
C ASN A 101 -19.33 20.20 21.18
N LYS A 102 -18.56 19.91 20.11
CA LYS A 102 -19.06 19.60 18.76
C LYS A 102 -19.91 20.69 18.08
N ASN A 103 -19.86 21.92 18.59
CA ASN A 103 -20.75 23.01 18.18
C ASN A 103 -20.35 23.73 16.87
N TYR A 104 -19.37 23.20 16.13
CA TYR A 104 -18.87 23.82 14.91
C TYR A 104 -19.58 23.27 13.67
N SER A 105 -20.00 24.18 12.78
CA SER A 105 -20.72 23.81 11.55
C SER A 105 -19.96 22.76 10.73
N GLY A 106 -20.63 21.62 10.48
CA GLY A 106 -20.11 20.49 9.73
C GLY A 106 -19.39 19.44 10.58
N TRP A 107 -19.09 19.72 11.85
CA TRP A 107 -18.30 18.83 12.72
C TRP A 107 -18.83 17.40 12.75
N ASP A 108 -20.10 17.22 13.10
CA ASP A 108 -20.72 15.89 13.15
C ASP A 108 -20.71 15.23 11.77
N SER A 109 -21.14 15.95 10.72
CA SER A 109 -21.13 15.39 9.36
C SER A 109 -19.73 14.96 8.90
N THR A 110 -18.66 15.64 9.32
CA THR A 110 -17.31 15.28 8.92
C THR A 110 -16.84 14.05 9.70
N ASN A 111 -17.03 14.04 11.03
CA ASN A 111 -16.60 12.92 11.88
C ASN A 111 -17.44 11.66 11.66
N ASP A 112 -18.73 11.78 11.32
CA ASP A 112 -19.61 10.61 11.08
C ASP A 112 -19.33 9.93 9.73
N LYS A 113 -18.72 10.65 8.78
CA LYS A 113 -18.43 10.15 7.41
C LYS A 113 -17.00 9.63 7.24
N HIS A 114 -16.15 9.82 8.23
CA HIS A 114 -14.74 9.49 8.15
C HIS A 114 -14.28 8.76 9.39
N ASN A 115 -13.29 7.88 9.22
CA ASN A 115 -12.62 7.25 10.35
C ASN A 115 -11.45 8.13 10.79
N ALA A 116 -11.50 8.63 12.02
CA ALA A 116 -10.47 9.51 12.59
C ALA A 116 -10.11 9.04 14.00
N THR A 117 -8.83 9.17 14.37
CA THR A 117 -8.35 8.83 15.72
C THR A 117 -8.35 10.06 16.62
N ASP A 118 -7.35 10.91 16.48
CA ASP A 118 -7.07 12.08 17.31
C ASP A 118 -6.85 13.32 16.44
N PHE A 119 -6.26 14.35 17.02
CA PHE A 119 -5.84 15.57 16.34
C PHE A 119 -4.31 15.62 16.34
N ILE A 120 -3.75 16.24 15.31
CA ILE A 120 -2.39 16.78 15.37
C ILE A 120 -2.52 18.26 15.65
N TRP A 121 -1.77 18.76 16.62
CA TRP A 121 -1.75 20.15 17.02
C TRP A 121 -0.55 20.88 16.44
N GLN A 122 -0.81 22.01 15.81
CA GLN A 122 0.22 22.96 15.46
C GLN A 122 0.54 23.82 16.68
N HIS A 123 1.81 23.85 17.07
CA HIS A 123 2.33 24.71 18.14
C HIS A 123 3.06 25.94 17.56
N ASN A 124 3.47 26.84 18.46
CA ASN A 124 4.33 27.99 18.16
C ASN A 124 3.72 28.98 17.16
N LEU A 125 2.43 29.27 17.28
CA LEU A 125 1.83 30.42 16.60
C LEU A 125 2.14 31.72 17.37
N PRO A 126 1.96 32.90 16.74
CA PRO A 126 2.22 34.17 17.39
C PRO A 126 1.39 34.35 18.67
N GLY A 127 2.04 34.30 19.84
CA GLY A 127 1.41 34.49 21.15
C GLY A 127 1.49 33.27 22.07
N ASP A 128 1.86 32.10 21.54
CA ASP A 128 1.90 30.85 22.31
C ASP A 128 3.16 30.72 23.16
N ALA A 129 3.11 29.81 24.14
CA ALA A 129 4.31 29.36 24.82
C ALA A 129 5.20 28.58 23.84
N ILE A 130 6.50 28.89 23.80
CA ILE A 130 7.41 28.29 22.83
C ILE A 130 7.67 26.81 23.18
N LYS A 131 7.19 25.93 22.32
CA LYS A 131 7.51 24.51 22.23
C LYS A 131 8.76 24.27 21.38
N THR A 132 9.52 23.23 21.70
CA THR A 132 10.71 22.83 20.95
C THR A 132 10.36 22.18 19.61
N SER A 133 11.33 22.13 18.70
CA SER A 133 11.22 21.35 17.46
C SER A 133 10.91 19.87 17.71
N ASN A 134 11.49 19.29 18.76
CA ASN A 134 11.31 17.89 19.10
C ASN A 134 9.89 17.60 19.62
N GLU A 135 9.31 18.51 20.41
CA GLU A 135 7.90 18.41 20.82
C GLU A 135 6.99 18.41 19.59
N GLN A 136 7.20 19.30 18.61
CA GLN A 136 6.38 19.32 17.39
C GLN A 136 6.58 18.07 16.52
N ILE A 137 7.80 17.51 16.46
CA ILE A 137 8.07 16.25 15.75
C ILE A 137 7.34 15.10 16.43
N THR A 138 7.40 15.03 17.77
CA THR A 138 6.75 13.98 18.57
C THR A 138 5.24 14.02 18.37
N GLU A 139 4.62 15.20 18.54
CA GLU A 139 3.20 15.45 18.28
C GLU A 139 2.75 14.94 16.89
N VAL A 140 3.51 15.25 15.84
CA VAL A 140 3.15 14.81 14.48
C VAL A 140 3.33 13.31 14.30
N LEU A 141 4.41 12.74 14.82
CA LEU A 141 4.69 11.30 14.63
C LEU A 141 3.75 10.43 15.47
N GLU A 142 3.50 10.80 16.73
CA GLU A 142 2.61 10.08 17.64
C GLU A 142 1.21 9.94 17.06
N HIS A 143 0.55 11.06 16.75
CA HIS A 143 -0.82 11.06 16.26
C HIS A 143 -0.95 10.49 14.83
N LEU A 144 0.06 10.66 13.95
CA LEU A 144 0.08 9.93 12.68
C LEU A 144 0.23 8.42 12.92
N LEU A 145 1.08 8.00 13.85
CA LEU A 145 1.20 6.59 14.22
C LEU A 145 -0.13 6.07 14.79
N HIS A 146 -0.82 6.81 15.65
CA HIS A 146 -2.16 6.43 16.15
C HIS A 146 -3.17 6.19 15.02
N THR A 147 -3.17 7.04 14.00
CA THR A 147 -3.98 6.84 12.79
C THR A 147 -3.54 5.61 12.00
N LEU A 148 -2.24 5.43 11.76
CA LEU A 148 -1.72 4.33 10.95
C LEU A 148 -1.85 2.96 11.63
N VAL A 149 -1.60 2.87 12.94
CA VAL A 149 -1.72 1.60 13.68
C VAL A 149 -3.18 1.16 13.78
N ARG A 150 -4.12 2.11 13.88
CA ARG A 150 -5.55 1.81 13.96
C ARG A 150 -6.17 1.46 12.61
N PHE A 151 -5.68 2.04 11.52
CA PHE A 151 -6.36 1.94 10.23
C PHE A 151 -5.52 1.35 9.10
N ALA A 152 -4.20 1.52 9.09
CA ALA A 152 -3.34 1.01 8.04
C ALA A 152 -2.95 -0.46 8.30
N LEU A 153 -2.44 -0.75 9.50
CA LEU A 153 -1.96 -2.08 9.87
C LEU A 153 -3.03 -3.19 9.79
N PRO A 154 -4.29 -2.96 10.21
CA PRO A 154 -5.37 -3.94 10.02
C PRO A 154 -5.68 -4.24 8.56
N GLY A 155 -5.45 -3.27 7.66
CA GLY A 155 -5.59 -3.46 6.22
C GLY A 155 -4.53 -4.42 5.65
N ALA A 156 -3.31 -4.38 6.17
CA ALA A 156 -2.21 -5.25 5.74
C ALA A 156 -2.25 -6.63 6.39
N TYR A 157 -2.57 -6.70 7.69
CA TYR A 157 -2.52 -7.91 8.50
C TYR A 157 -3.74 -8.01 9.42
N PRO A 158 -4.93 -8.26 8.87
CA PRO A 158 -6.19 -8.26 9.64
C PRO A 158 -6.20 -9.27 10.79
N ASP A 159 -5.50 -10.40 10.64
CA ASP A 159 -5.43 -11.44 11.67
C ASP A 159 -4.50 -11.09 12.84
N GLN A 160 -3.61 -10.10 12.66
CA GLN A 160 -2.60 -9.71 13.66
C GLN A 160 -2.98 -8.43 14.39
N PHE A 161 -3.60 -7.49 13.67
CA PHE A 161 -4.10 -6.22 14.21
C PHE A 161 -5.63 -6.25 14.25
N ILE A 162 -6.14 -7.08 15.15
CA ILE A 162 -7.58 -7.24 15.40
C ILE A 162 -8.09 -5.95 16.07
N PHE A 163 -8.53 -4.99 15.25
CA PHE A 163 -9.20 -3.78 15.70
C PHE A 163 -10.69 -3.85 15.42
N ILE A 164 -11.49 -3.65 16.47
CA ILE A 164 -12.88 -4.13 16.56
C ILE A 164 -13.89 -3.09 16.06
N GLU A 165 -13.45 -2.15 15.22
CA GLU A 165 -14.37 -1.17 14.63
C GLU A 165 -15.30 -1.81 13.59
N ASP A 166 -14.90 -2.97 13.03
CA ASP A 166 -15.79 -3.87 12.27
C ASP A 166 -16.31 -5.01 13.17
N ARG A 167 -17.26 -4.68 14.03
CA ARG A 167 -17.87 -5.60 15.02
C ARG A 167 -18.58 -6.81 14.38
N THR A 168 -18.92 -6.72 13.09
CA THR A 168 -19.84 -7.66 12.44
C THR A 168 -19.18 -8.96 11.98
N ALA A 169 -17.84 -9.00 11.92
CA ALA A 169 -17.09 -10.16 11.45
C ALA A 169 -16.73 -11.18 12.55
N TYR A 170 -16.98 -10.88 13.84
CA TYR A 170 -16.48 -11.68 14.95
C TYR A 170 -17.53 -12.67 15.47
N GLN A 171 -17.24 -13.97 15.30
CA GLN A 171 -18.10 -15.09 15.70
C GLN A 171 -18.27 -15.26 17.23
N ASN A 172 -17.50 -14.54 18.04
CA ASN A 172 -17.53 -14.59 19.51
C ASN A 172 -18.17 -13.35 20.15
N PHE A 173 -18.89 -12.52 19.37
CA PHE A 173 -19.78 -11.52 19.96
C PHE A 173 -21.02 -12.24 20.47
N ASP A 174 -21.00 -12.66 21.72
CA ASP A 174 -22.20 -13.10 22.40
C ASP A 174 -22.97 -11.84 22.86
N GLU A 175 -24.04 -11.52 22.14
CA GLU A 175 -24.95 -10.42 22.47
C GLU A 175 -25.54 -10.56 23.88
N GLU A 176 -25.55 -11.78 24.47
CA GLU A 176 -26.12 -12.05 25.78
C GLU A 176 -25.13 -11.87 26.95
N ASP A 177 -23.81 -12.05 26.74
CA ASP A 177 -22.79 -12.10 27.82
C ASP A 177 -21.88 -10.84 27.91
N ASN A 178 -21.93 -9.91 26.95
CA ASN A 178 -21.25 -8.60 27.01
C ASN A 178 -19.71 -8.60 27.19
N GLU A 179 -19.01 -9.73 27.07
CA GLU A 179 -17.57 -9.81 27.32
C GLU A 179 -16.78 -10.08 26.02
N PHE A 180 -16.32 -9.00 25.38
CA PHE A 180 -15.41 -9.11 24.23
C PHE A 180 -14.07 -9.71 24.68
N GLN A 181 -13.66 -10.82 24.06
CA GLN A 181 -12.37 -11.45 24.36
C GLN A 181 -11.28 -10.96 23.40
N TRP A 182 -10.33 -10.21 23.94
CA TRP A 182 -9.11 -9.81 23.23
C TRP A 182 -8.19 -11.02 23.01
N SER A 183 -7.61 -11.08 21.81
CA SER A 183 -6.70 -12.17 21.42
C SER A 183 -5.78 -11.70 20.29
N GLY A 184 -4.77 -12.50 19.97
CA GLY A 184 -3.82 -12.21 18.89
C GLY A 184 -2.55 -11.50 19.37
N LEU A 185 -1.55 -11.46 18.48
CA LEU A 185 -0.19 -11.06 18.83
C LEU A 185 -0.10 -9.65 19.43
N LEU A 186 -0.85 -8.68 18.90
CA LEU A 186 -0.87 -7.32 19.44
C LEU A 186 -1.28 -7.29 20.92
N TYR A 187 -2.36 -7.98 21.26
CA TYR A 187 -2.88 -8.04 22.61
C TYR A 187 -1.89 -8.75 23.55
N GLU A 188 -1.38 -9.91 23.11
CA GLU A 188 -0.41 -10.71 23.88
C GLU A 188 0.90 -9.94 24.11
N ALA A 189 1.37 -9.18 23.12
CA ALA A 189 2.56 -8.35 23.22
C ALA A 189 2.39 -7.18 24.20
N ALA A 190 1.24 -6.50 24.19
CA ALA A 190 0.93 -5.44 25.15
C ALA A 190 0.82 -5.99 26.58
N GLN A 191 0.18 -7.16 26.76
CA GLN A 191 0.13 -7.83 28.06
C GLN A 191 1.51 -8.21 28.58
N GLU A 192 2.39 -8.72 27.71
CA GLU A 192 3.77 -9.03 28.06
C GLU A 192 4.50 -7.77 28.53
N ALA A 193 4.39 -6.66 27.78
CA ALA A 193 5.04 -5.40 28.12
C ALA A 193 4.58 -4.84 29.48
N ILE A 194 3.28 -4.91 29.78
CA ILE A 194 2.74 -4.50 31.08
C ILE A 194 3.28 -5.40 32.19
N LYS A 195 3.30 -6.71 31.97
CA LYS A 195 3.76 -7.69 32.95
C LYS A 195 5.25 -7.54 33.27
N THR A 196 6.06 -7.20 32.27
CA THR A 196 7.52 -7.05 32.42
C THR A 196 7.94 -5.64 32.82
N GLY A 197 7.01 -4.69 32.90
CA GLY A 197 7.28 -3.30 33.25
C GLY A 197 7.95 -2.51 32.11
N VAL A 198 7.84 -3.00 30.88
CA VAL A 198 8.26 -2.25 29.69
C VAL A 198 7.27 -1.13 29.39
N PHE A 199 5.97 -1.38 29.60
CA PHE A 199 4.89 -0.43 29.38
C PHE A 199 4.02 -0.27 30.64
N ASP A 200 3.78 0.96 31.10
CA ASP A 200 2.85 1.24 32.20
C ASP A 200 1.49 1.70 31.66
N ALA A 201 0.47 0.87 31.86
CA ALA A 201 -0.89 1.13 31.39
C ALA A 201 -1.81 1.72 32.47
N THR A 202 -1.26 2.16 33.61
CA THR A 202 -2.06 2.62 34.77
C THR A 202 -2.86 3.86 34.45
N ASP A 203 -2.31 4.78 33.64
CA ASP A 203 -2.98 6.04 33.30
C ASP A 203 -4.24 5.84 32.47
N TYR A 204 -4.43 4.69 31.81
CA TYR A 204 -5.64 4.38 31.05
C TYR A 204 -6.73 3.68 31.88
N GLU A 205 -6.49 3.32 33.14
CA GLU A 205 -7.48 2.60 33.94
C GLU A 205 -8.79 3.38 34.15
N HIS A 206 -8.74 4.71 34.00
CA HIS A 206 -9.89 5.60 34.10
C HIS A 206 -10.97 5.36 33.04
N VAL A 207 -10.64 4.78 31.87
CA VAL A 207 -11.63 4.39 30.85
C VAL A 207 -12.29 3.03 31.15
N GLY A 208 -11.99 2.44 32.31
CA GLY A 208 -12.53 1.16 32.76
C GLY A 208 -11.54 0.04 32.52
N LYS A 209 -10.64 -0.20 33.48
CA LYS A 209 -9.61 -1.26 33.42
C LYS A 209 -10.14 -2.59 32.88
N ASN A 210 -9.40 -3.17 31.93
CA ASN A 210 -9.72 -4.41 31.20
C ASN A 210 -10.98 -4.37 30.33
N SER A 211 -11.68 -3.23 30.23
CA SER A 211 -12.78 -3.08 29.28
C SER A 211 -12.27 -3.06 27.83
N PHE A 212 -13.23 -3.09 26.92
CA PHE A 212 -12.99 -2.83 25.51
C PHE A 212 -12.28 -1.49 25.28
N ASP A 213 -12.78 -0.40 25.87
CA ASP A 213 -12.23 0.94 25.64
C ASP A 213 -10.83 1.08 26.24
N TYR A 214 -10.56 0.38 27.36
CA TYR A 214 -9.22 0.28 27.94
C TYR A 214 -8.23 -0.37 26.99
N TRP A 215 -8.52 -1.57 26.49
CA TRP A 215 -7.59 -2.28 25.61
C TRP A 215 -7.47 -1.62 24.24
N LYS A 216 -8.53 -0.96 23.75
CA LYS A 216 -8.45 -0.11 22.57
C LYS A 216 -7.45 1.04 22.75
N MET A 217 -7.46 1.71 23.90
CA MET A 217 -6.52 2.80 24.20
C MET A 217 -5.10 2.25 24.39
N VAL A 218 -4.95 1.26 25.29
CA VAL A 218 -3.66 0.62 25.60
C VAL A 218 -2.95 0.11 24.36
N THR A 219 -3.64 -0.56 23.45
CA THR A 219 -3.00 -1.14 22.27
C THR A 219 -2.57 -0.08 21.24
N VAL A 220 -3.25 1.07 21.16
CA VAL A 220 -2.84 2.18 20.29
C VAL A 220 -1.55 2.81 20.83
N GLU A 221 -1.56 3.17 22.12
CA GLU A 221 -0.42 3.81 22.79
C GLU A 221 0.80 2.89 22.85
N TYR A 222 0.58 1.61 23.19
CA TYR A 222 1.63 0.59 23.17
C TYR A 222 2.30 0.46 21.79
N GLN A 223 1.53 0.45 20.69
CA GLN A 223 2.11 0.33 19.35
C GLN A 223 2.92 1.56 18.95
N TYR A 224 2.46 2.76 19.30
CA TYR A 224 3.22 3.99 19.13
C TYR A 224 4.55 3.89 19.89
N ALA A 225 4.50 3.63 21.20
CA ALA A 225 5.67 3.59 22.07
C ALA A 225 6.67 2.51 21.62
N LEU A 226 6.18 1.31 21.28
CA LEU A 226 6.97 0.22 20.71
C LEU A 226 7.66 0.66 19.41
N THR A 227 6.93 1.26 18.47
CA THR A 227 7.47 1.71 17.19
C THR A 227 8.53 2.78 17.39
N PHE A 228 8.31 3.73 18.29
CA PHE A 228 9.26 4.77 18.64
C PHE A 228 10.54 4.21 19.25
N ALA A 229 10.42 3.23 20.15
CA ALA A 229 11.54 2.60 20.82
C ALA A 229 12.36 1.72 19.85
N GLU A 230 11.70 0.96 18.97
CA GLU A 230 12.35 0.20 17.89
C GLU A 230 13.08 1.11 16.89
N TRP A 231 12.58 2.34 16.70
CA TRP A 231 13.29 3.38 15.95
C TRP A 231 14.41 4.06 16.75
N GLY A 232 14.51 3.85 18.05
CA GLY A 232 15.42 4.58 18.92
C GLY A 232 15.12 6.08 18.95
N PHE A 233 13.86 6.46 18.79
CA PHE A 233 13.42 7.85 18.73
C PHE A 233 13.14 8.46 20.11
N ASN A 234 12.84 7.67 21.14
CA ASN A 234 12.52 8.19 22.48
C ASN A 234 13.61 9.13 23.02
N PRO A 235 14.91 8.74 23.10
CA PRO A 235 15.93 9.63 23.68
C PRO A 235 16.10 10.94 22.90
N LYS A 236 15.68 10.93 21.63
CA LYS A 236 15.91 12.02 20.70
C LYS A 236 14.75 13.01 20.65
N TYR A 237 13.52 12.53 20.54
CA TYR A 237 12.35 13.37 20.30
C TYR A 237 11.47 13.52 21.54
N SER A 238 11.15 12.42 22.22
CA SER A 238 10.31 12.42 23.43
C SER A 238 11.10 12.72 24.71
N GLY A 239 12.43 12.53 24.69
CA GLY A 239 13.28 12.58 25.87
C GLY A 239 13.10 11.31 26.70
N SER A 240 12.14 11.33 27.63
CA SER A 240 11.73 10.18 28.44
C SER A 240 10.22 10.04 28.38
N MET A 241 9.76 8.81 28.18
CA MET A 241 8.35 8.44 28.26
C MET A 241 8.06 7.68 29.55
N ASP A 242 9.00 7.64 30.50
CA ASP A 242 8.83 6.93 31.77
C ASP A 242 7.77 7.65 32.64
N PRO A 243 6.81 6.94 33.26
CA PRO A 243 6.74 5.48 33.38
C PRO A 243 6.01 4.76 32.24
N GLU A 244 5.29 5.47 31.36
CA GLU A 244 4.47 4.89 30.29
C GLU A 244 5.29 3.92 29.41
N TRP A 245 6.49 4.32 28.98
CA TRP A 245 7.47 3.42 28.38
C TRP A 245 8.80 3.53 29.12
N SER A 246 9.24 2.43 29.72
CA SER A 246 10.39 2.43 30.62
C SER A 246 11.69 2.81 29.88
N ASP A 247 12.47 3.74 30.48
CA ASP A 247 13.77 4.17 29.95
C ASP A 247 14.85 3.07 29.91
N SER A 248 14.60 1.91 30.54
CA SER A 248 15.46 0.73 30.41
C SER A 248 15.31 -0.01 29.06
N HIS A 249 14.28 0.33 28.26
CA HIS A 249 13.86 -0.43 27.08
C HIS A 249 13.81 0.44 25.80
N LEU A 250 14.87 1.20 25.54
CA LEU A 250 14.94 2.17 24.44
C LEU A 250 15.70 1.67 23.19
N THR A 251 16.04 0.37 23.11
CA THR A 251 16.71 -0.23 21.95
C THR A 251 16.06 -1.54 21.53
N PRO A 252 16.14 -1.93 20.25
CA PRO A 252 15.63 -3.23 19.79
C PRO A 252 16.14 -4.42 20.62
N GLU A 253 17.39 -4.37 21.10
CA GLU A 253 17.97 -5.44 21.90
C GLU A 253 17.35 -5.56 23.29
N SER A 254 17.05 -4.43 23.96
CA SER A 254 16.38 -4.45 25.26
C SER A 254 14.90 -4.82 25.12
N ILE A 255 14.24 -4.36 24.07
CA ILE A 255 12.85 -4.74 23.76
C ILE A 255 12.77 -6.24 23.46
N LYS A 256 13.64 -6.77 22.60
CA LYS A 256 13.69 -8.21 22.30
C LYS A 256 13.91 -9.07 23.55
N LYS A 257 14.63 -8.55 24.55
CA LYS A 257 14.91 -9.26 25.79
C LYS A 257 13.69 -9.30 26.72
N ASP A 258 13.04 -8.15 26.92
CA ASP A 258 12.06 -7.97 28.00
C ASP A 258 10.60 -7.80 27.49
N ASN A 259 10.40 -7.65 26.18
CA ASN A 259 9.13 -7.74 25.45
C ASN A 259 9.33 -8.41 24.06
N PRO A 260 9.77 -9.68 24.00
CA PRO A 260 10.03 -10.41 22.75
C PRO A 260 8.84 -10.48 21.78
N LEU A 261 7.59 -10.53 22.29
CA LEU A 261 6.40 -10.50 21.42
C LEU A 261 6.20 -9.15 20.76
N GLY A 262 6.53 -8.05 21.46
CA GLY A 262 6.54 -6.70 20.89
C GLY A 262 7.58 -6.56 19.79
N HIS A 263 8.80 -7.02 20.04
CA HIS A 263 9.86 -7.02 19.02
C HIS A 263 9.45 -7.84 17.79
N GLN A 264 8.82 -9.01 17.99
CA GLN A 264 8.29 -9.81 16.90
C GLN A 264 7.19 -9.06 16.12
N LEU A 265 6.23 -8.46 16.83
CA LEU A 265 5.15 -7.67 16.23
C LEU A 265 5.71 -6.57 15.30
N TYR A 266 6.78 -5.90 15.73
CA TYR A 266 7.43 -4.88 14.94
C TYR A 266 8.16 -5.43 13.70
N GLU A 267 9.05 -6.42 13.88
CA GLU A 267 9.89 -6.95 12.80
C GLU A 267 9.07 -7.68 11.73
N ASP A 268 8.07 -8.46 12.13
CA ASP A 268 7.31 -9.31 11.21
C ASP A 268 6.19 -8.53 10.50
N TYR A 269 5.67 -7.45 11.12
CA TYR A 269 4.45 -6.80 10.65
C TYR A 269 4.54 -5.28 10.54
N ILE A 270 4.83 -4.56 11.64
CA ILE A 270 4.82 -3.08 11.61
C ILE A 270 5.86 -2.55 10.60
N SER A 271 7.08 -3.07 10.65
CA SER A 271 8.18 -2.67 9.75
C SER A 271 7.96 -3.04 8.28
N LYS A 272 6.99 -3.92 7.99
CA LYS A 272 6.60 -4.29 6.62
C LYS A 272 5.68 -3.27 5.98
N VAL A 273 5.06 -2.40 6.79
CA VAL A 273 4.13 -1.35 6.34
C VAL A 273 4.68 0.04 6.61
N LEU A 274 5.29 0.25 7.77
CA LEU A 274 5.80 1.55 8.20
C LEU A 274 7.30 1.67 7.97
N THR A 275 7.70 2.83 7.48
CA THR A 275 9.10 3.21 7.27
C THR A 275 9.54 4.18 8.36
N LYS A 276 10.68 3.88 9.00
CA LYS A 276 11.36 4.81 9.90
C LYS A 276 11.77 6.09 9.14
N PRO A 277 11.23 7.26 9.46
CA PRO A 277 11.63 8.50 8.80
C PRO A 277 13.09 8.87 9.10
N SER A 278 13.75 9.56 8.18
CA SER A 278 15.08 10.13 8.47
C SER A 278 14.95 11.29 9.46
N SER A 279 15.74 11.23 10.54
CA SER A 279 15.86 12.34 11.49
C SER A 279 16.25 13.66 10.81
N GLU A 280 17.17 13.62 9.85
CA GLU A 280 17.62 14.81 9.12
C GLU A 280 16.45 15.47 8.38
N LYS A 281 15.59 14.66 7.73
CA LYS A 281 14.40 15.17 7.06
C LYS A 281 13.43 15.79 8.06
N LEU A 282 13.12 15.09 9.16
CA LEU A 282 12.22 15.60 10.19
C LEU A 282 12.71 16.93 10.78
N GLU A 283 13.96 17.00 11.20
CA GLU A 283 14.56 18.20 11.79
C GLU A 283 14.63 19.37 10.80
N SER A 284 14.85 19.08 9.51
CA SER A 284 14.82 20.11 8.47
C SER A 284 13.42 20.71 8.27
N MET A 285 12.36 19.91 8.43
CA MET A 285 10.97 20.32 8.28
C MET A 285 10.46 21.08 9.51
N PHE A 286 10.79 20.62 10.71
CA PHE A 286 10.25 21.11 11.97
C PHE A 286 11.22 22.01 12.72
N GLN A 287 11.82 22.99 12.04
CA GLN A 287 12.69 23.97 12.69
C GLN A 287 11.91 24.90 13.64
N ILE A 288 12.63 25.43 14.63
CA ILE A 288 12.11 26.36 15.64
C ILE A 288 11.29 27.50 15.01
N ASN A 289 10.23 27.93 15.68
CA ASN A 289 9.32 28.98 15.21
C ASN A 289 8.74 28.71 13.80
N ASN A 290 8.49 27.44 13.50
CA ASN A 290 7.85 27.00 12.26
C ASN A 290 8.59 27.36 10.95
N GLN A 291 9.90 27.66 11.01
CA GLN A 291 10.68 28.16 9.85
C GLN A 291 11.03 27.09 8.80
N GLY A 292 11.06 25.81 9.17
CA GLY A 292 11.37 24.73 8.24
C GLY A 292 10.29 24.58 7.17
N LEU A 293 10.67 24.14 5.97
CA LEU A 293 9.74 23.82 4.89
C LEU A 293 9.53 22.31 4.82
N SER A 294 8.31 21.90 4.53
CA SER A 294 7.91 20.51 4.34
C SER A 294 8.66 19.84 3.20
N GLY A 295 8.97 20.57 2.13
CA GLY A 295 9.43 19.96 0.88
C GLY A 295 8.35 19.10 0.20
N TYR A 296 7.10 19.18 0.66
CA TYR A 296 5.99 18.40 0.13
C TYR A 296 5.75 18.72 -1.34
N GLN A 297 5.81 17.68 -2.18
CA GLN A 297 5.41 17.75 -3.57
C GLN A 297 4.23 16.78 -3.78
N PRO A 298 3.09 17.28 -4.30
CA PRO A 298 2.01 16.38 -4.69
C PRO A 298 2.50 15.46 -5.78
N ASP A 299 2.02 14.22 -5.79
CA ASP A 299 2.23 13.36 -6.94
C ASP A 299 1.47 13.99 -8.10
N ILE A 300 2.20 14.47 -9.09
CA ILE A 300 1.59 14.91 -10.33
C ILE A 300 1.02 13.64 -10.94
N LEU A 301 -0.31 13.54 -11.07
CA LEU A 301 -0.96 12.49 -11.85
C LEU A 301 -0.56 12.68 -13.33
N THR A 302 0.64 12.24 -13.65
CA THR A 302 1.24 12.26 -14.96
C THR A 302 0.58 11.15 -15.76
N THR A 303 -0.23 11.57 -16.73
CA THR A 303 -0.78 10.70 -17.74
C THR A 303 0.07 10.81 -19.00
N LYS A 304 0.35 9.69 -19.64
CA LYS A 304 0.90 9.68 -21.00
C LYS A 304 -0.07 8.97 -21.93
N ASP A 305 -0.31 9.60 -23.09
CA ASP A 305 -1.19 9.07 -24.12
C ASP A 305 -0.36 8.40 -25.22
N TYR A 306 -0.78 7.22 -25.62
CA TYR A 306 -0.26 6.43 -26.73
C TYR A 306 -1.36 6.26 -27.77
N SER A 307 -1.00 6.42 -29.05
CA SER A 307 -1.96 6.34 -30.15
C SER A 307 -2.37 4.91 -30.52
N GLY A 308 -1.54 3.91 -30.19
CA GLY A 308 -1.82 2.49 -30.48
C GLY A 308 -2.77 1.85 -29.46
N ALA A 309 -3.20 0.63 -29.74
CA ALA A 309 -3.95 -0.20 -28.80
C ALA A 309 -3.02 -0.85 -27.76
N PHE A 310 -3.51 -1.17 -26.57
CA PHE A 310 -2.68 -1.71 -25.47
C PHE A 310 -1.87 -2.95 -25.88
N HIS A 311 -2.46 -3.85 -26.68
CA HIS A 311 -1.81 -5.09 -27.11
C HIS A 311 -0.68 -4.88 -28.14
N GLU A 312 -0.45 -3.66 -28.63
CA GLU A 312 0.65 -3.33 -29.55
C GLU A 312 1.92 -2.92 -28.80
N TYR A 313 1.86 -2.89 -27.46
CA TYR A 313 2.95 -2.44 -26.62
C TYR A 313 3.48 -3.56 -25.72
N THR A 314 4.80 -3.57 -25.61
CA THR A 314 5.56 -4.43 -24.71
C THR A 314 6.01 -3.62 -23.50
N PHE A 315 5.71 -4.12 -22.30
CA PHE A 315 6.17 -3.57 -21.03
C PHE A 315 7.46 -4.25 -20.59
N ILE A 316 8.36 -3.48 -19.98
CA ILE A 316 9.72 -3.90 -19.63
C ILE A 316 9.99 -3.52 -18.17
N ASN A 317 10.47 -4.48 -17.38
CA ASN A 317 11.07 -4.24 -16.08
C ASN A 317 12.58 -4.03 -16.26
N GLN A 318 13.05 -2.82 -16.02
CA GLN A 318 14.45 -2.43 -16.16
C GLN A 318 15.24 -2.59 -14.85
N GLY A 319 14.61 -3.16 -13.81
CA GLY A 319 15.16 -3.28 -12.46
C GLY A 319 15.20 -1.94 -11.70
N ASN A 320 15.53 -2.00 -10.41
CA ASN A 320 15.62 -0.82 -9.53
C ASN A 320 14.39 0.10 -9.60
N ASN A 321 13.19 -0.49 -9.60
CA ASN A 321 11.89 0.20 -9.71
C ASN A 321 11.74 1.07 -10.97
N LYS A 322 12.44 0.73 -12.06
CA LYS A 322 12.31 1.40 -13.35
C LYS A 322 11.56 0.52 -14.32
N TYR A 323 10.53 1.10 -14.94
CA TYR A 323 9.69 0.43 -15.91
C TYR A 323 9.66 1.19 -17.21
N GLY A 324 9.61 0.44 -18.30
CA GLY A 324 9.56 0.97 -19.66
C GLY A 324 8.42 0.37 -20.46
N ILE A 325 8.09 1.04 -21.55
CA ILE A 325 7.16 0.56 -22.57
C ILE A 325 7.75 0.83 -23.95
N LYS A 326 7.55 -0.09 -24.88
CA LYS A 326 7.87 0.11 -26.30
C LYS A 326 6.69 -0.33 -27.16
N LEU A 327 6.49 0.34 -28.29
CA LEU A 327 5.65 -0.20 -29.36
C LEU A 327 6.38 -1.40 -29.97
N ASP A 328 5.69 -2.50 -30.24
CA ASP A 328 6.33 -3.75 -30.69
C ASP A 328 7.12 -3.58 -31.99
N SER A 329 6.68 -2.67 -32.86
CA SER A 329 7.37 -2.32 -34.12
C SER A 329 8.54 -1.35 -33.93
N SER A 330 8.90 -0.97 -32.70
CA SER A 330 9.93 0.00 -32.37
C SER A 330 10.94 -0.56 -31.37
N SER A 331 12.18 -0.10 -31.47
CA SER A 331 13.23 -0.36 -30.47
C SER A 331 13.31 0.72 -29.39
N THR A 332 12.56 1.83 -29.55
CA THR A 332 12.57 2.94 -28.58
C THR A 332 11.76 2.56 -27.35
N ILE A 333 12.40 2.63 -26.18
CA ILE A 333 11.77 2.40 -24.88
C ILE A 333 11.47 3.76 -24.26
N ASP A 334 10.20 4.00 -23.99
CA ASP A 334 9.72 5.13 -23.21
C ASP A 334 9.72 4.76 -21.72
N SER A 335 10.18 5.69 -20.88
CA SER A 335 10.09 5.52 -19.43
C SER A 335 8.65 5.65 -18.94
N LEU A 336 8.19 4.66 -18.17
CA LEU A 336 6.95 4.71 -17.39
C LEU A 336 7.18 5.16 -15.95
N THR A 337 8.43 5.22 -15.51
CA THR A 337 8.78 5.61 -14.14
C THR A 337 8.27 7.02 -13.82
N GLY A 338 7.48 7.14 -12.75
CA GLY A 338 6.86 8.40 -12.34
C GLY A 338 5.57 8.75 -13.09
N LEU A 339 5.04 7.86 -13.94
CA LEU A 339 3.68 7.95 -14.49
C LEU A 339 2.67 7.26 -13.56
N SER A 340 1.48 7.83 -13.47
CA SER A 340 0.35 7.25 -12.73
C SER A 340 -0.55 6.44 -13.63
N THR A 341 -0.85 6.98 -14.82
CA THR A 341 -1.78 6.39 -15.78
C THR A 341 -1.18 6.44 -17.17
N VAL A 342 -1.45 5.40 -17.97
CA VAL A 342 -1.16 5.40 -19.39
C VAL A 342 -2.44 5.14 -20.15
N LYS A 343 -2.71 5.96 -21.17
CA LYS A 343 -3.87 5.80 -22.04
C LYS A 343 -3.44 5.27 -23.40
N PHE A 344 -4.18 4.27 -23.87
CA PHE A 344 -4.09 3.71 -25.21
C PHE A 344 -5.37 4.08 -25.98
N SER A 345 -5.41 3.77 -27.27
CA SER A 345 -6.59 4.05 -28.09
C SER A 345 -7.84 3.26 -27.67
N ASP A 346 -7.65 2.11 -27.01
CA ASP A 346 -8.69 1.15 -26.61
C ASP A 346 -8.91 1.06 -25.10
N THR A 347 -7.95 1.49 -24.27
CA THR A 347 -8.04 1.37 -22.81
C THR A 347 -7.19 2.40 -22.06
N SER A 348 -7.27 2.40 -20.74
CA SER A 348 -6.39 3.16 -19.85
C SER A 348 -5.99 2.27 -18.69
N ILE A 349 -4.70 2.24 -18.37
CA ILE A 349 -4.15 1.40 -17.31
C ILE A 349 -3.51 2.24 -16.22
N ASP A 350 -3.53 1.74 -14.99
CA ASP A 350 -2.80 2.28 -13.86
C ASP A 350 -1.42 1.62 -13.77
N ILE A 351 -0.36 2.41 -13.69
CA ILE A 351 1.00 1.87 -13.71
C ILE A 351 1.30 1.02 -12.46
N ASN A 352 0.86 1.45 -11.27
CA ASN A 352 1.13 0.71 -10.05
C ASN A 352 0.36 -0.60 -10.00
N LYS A 353 -0.94 -0.55 -10.33
CA LYS A 353 -1.79 -1.74 -10.31
C LYS A 353 -1.44 -2.69 -11.45
N ASP A 354 -1.45 -2.20 -12.69
CA ASP A 354 -1.49 -3.08 -13.87
C ASP A 354 -0.09 -3.46 -14.34
N VAL A 355 0.90 -2.56 -14.27
CA VAL A 355 2.28 -2.83 -14.71
C VAL A 355 3.13 -3.38 -13.57
N ILE A 356 3.27 -2.61 -12.49
CA ILE A 356 4.09 -2.99 -11.34
C ILE A 356 3.48 -4.19 -10.62
N GLY A 357 2.16 -4.19 -10.40
CA GLY A 357 1.45 -5.33 -9.81
C GLY A 357 1.62 -6.63 -10.60
N THR A 358 1.73 -6.57 -11.92
CA THR A 358 2.02 -7.76 -12.74
C THR A 358 3.48 -8.20 -12.60
N PHE A 359 4.45 -7.30 -12.72
CA PHE A 359 5.87 -7.65 -12.59
C PHE A 359 6.25 -8.16 -11.20
N ASN A 360 5.65 -7.62 -10.13
CA ASN A 360 5.92 -8.04 -8.76
C ASN A 360 5.52 -9.49 -8.47
N GLN A 361 4.60 -10.06 -9.25
CA GLN A 361 4.20 -11.46 -9.12
C GLN A 361 5.23 -12.42 -9.73
N VAL A 362 6.08 -11.93 -10.65
CA VAL A 362 7.05 -12.73 -11.37
C VAL A 362 8.33 -12.85 -10.55
N THR A 363 8.65 -14.06 -10.12
CA THR A 363 9.75 -14.34 -9.18
C THR A 363 10.99 -14.97 -9.83
N GLY A 364 10.91 -15.33 -11.12
CA GLY A 364 12.06 -15.83 -11.85
C GLY A 364 11.69 -16.58 -13.13
N LEU A 365 12.69 -16.84 -13.97
CA LEU A 365 12.54 -17.46 -15.29
C LEU A 365 11.85 -18.83 -15.22
N ASN A 366 12.33 -19.72 -14.35
CA ASN A 366 11.83 -21.11 -14.24
C ASN A 366 10.95 -21.32 -13.01
N THR A 367 10.23 -20.27 -12.58
CA THR A 367 9.24 -20.35 -11.50
C THR A 367 7.84 -20.51 -12.09
N ASP A 368 6.90 -20.97 -11.27
CA ASP A 368 5.48 -21.06 -11.63
C ASP A 368 4.94 -19.72 -12.18
N SER A 369 5.34 -18.61 -11.53
CA SER A 369 4.96 -17.26 -11.96
C SER A 369 5.50 -16.89 -13.35
N GLY A 370 6.75 -17.28 -13.66
CA GLY A 370 7.34 -17.06 -14.97
C GLY A 370 6.69 -17.93 -16.06
N GLU A 371 6.39 -19.20 -15.76
CA GLU A 371 5.69 -20.10 -16.70
C GLU A 371 4.27 -19.59 -17.01
N MET A 372 3.51 -19.15 -16.01
CA MET A 372 2.17 -18.62 -16.23
C MET A 372 2.19 -17.30 -16.99
N PHE A 373 3.15 -16.40 -16.72
CA PHE A 373 3.31 -15.16 -17.49
C PHE A 373 3.57 -15.46 -18.97
N ARG A 374 4.52 -16.36 -19.27
CA ARG A 374 4.85 -16.73 -20.66
C ARG A 374 3.70 -17.43 -21.36
N LEU A 375 2.97 -18.31 -20.68
CA LEU A 375 1.81 -18.97 -21.24
C LEU A 375 0.69 -17.97 -21.59
N TYR A 376 0.48 -16.98 -20.74
CA TYR A 376 -0.49 -15.90 -20.96
C TYR A 376 -0.13 -15.08 -22.19
N ASN A 377 1.13 -14.64 -22.27
CA ASN A 377 1.62 -13.89 -23.42
C ASN A 377 1.54 -14.72 -24.71
N ALA A 378 1.90 -16.01 -24.66
CA ALA A 378 1.84 -16.91 -25.82
C ALA A 378 0.41 -17.11 -26.34
N ALA A 379 -0.57 -17.20 -25.45
CA ALA A 379 -1.97 -17.40 -25.84
C ALA A 379 -2.62 -16.12 -26.37
N PHE A 380 -2.34 -14.95 -25.78
CA PHE A 380 -3.12 -13.74 -26.02
C PHE A 380 -2.35 -12.57 -26.63
N ALA A 381 -1.04 -12.69 -26.88
CA ALA A 381 -0.19 -11.66 -27.48
C ALA A 381 -0.37 -10.28 -26.82
N ARG A 382 -0.37 -10.26 -25.49
CA ARG A 382 -0.43 -9.03 -24.71
C ARG A 382 0.26 -9.22 -23.37
N PHE A 383 0.50 -8.11 -22.69
CA PHE A 383 0.89 -8.12 -21.29
C PHE A 383 -0.25 -8.69 -20.42
N PRO A 384 0.03 -9.59 -19.47
CA PRO A 384 -0.99 -10.12 -18.58
C PRO A 384 -1.58 -9.00 -17.72
N ASP A 385 -2.86 -9.11 -17.39
CA ASP A 385 -3.44 -8.31 -16.32
C ASP A 385 -3.04 -8.90 -14.96
N ALA A 386 -2.87 -8.04 -13.96
CA ALA A 386 -2.34 -8.44 -12.66
C ALA A 386 -3.24 -9.47 -11.96
N ASP A 387 -4.56 -9.28 -11.98
CA ASP A 387 -5.52 -10.14 -11.29
C ASP A 387 -5.63 -11.53 -11.96
N GLY A 388 -5.72 -11.56 -13.29
CA GLY A 388 -5.76 -12.78 -14.08
C GLY A 388 -4.47 -13.58 -13.97
N LEU A 389 -3.30 -12.93 -14.04
CA LEU A 389 -2.03 -13.60 -13.82
C LEU A 389 -1.98 -14.23 -12.42
N LYS A 390 -2.37 -13.47 -11.39
CA LYS A 390 -2.41 -13.96 -10.01
C LYS A 390 -3.26 -15.21 -9.88
N TYR A 391 -4.46 -15.18 -10.46
CA TYR A 391 -5.37 -16.33 -10.44
C TYR A 391 -4.71 -17.58 -11.03
N TRP A 392 -4.06 -17.47 -12.20
CA TRP A 392 -3.43 -18.63 -12.85
C TRP A 392 -2.19 -19.12 -12.13
N ILE A 393 -1.40 -18.22 -11.53
CA ILE A 393 -0.31 -18.59 -10.61
C ILE A 393 -0.89 -19.40 -9.45
N ASP A 394 -1.91 -18.90 -8.77
CA ASP A 394 -2.52 -19.59 -7.62
C ASP A 394 -3.08 -20.97 -8.01
N GLN A 395 -3.76 -21.09 -9.16
CA GLN A 395 -4.29 -22.38 -9.62
C GLN A 395 -3.17 -23.37 -9.96
N PHE A 396 -2.07 -22.90 -10.55
CA PHE A 396 -0.95 -23.75 -10.94
C PHE A 396 -0.09 -24.15 -9.73
N SER A 397 0.35 -23.18 -8.93
CA SER A 397 1.21 -23.40 -7.76
C SER A 397 0.53 -24.20 -6.65
N SER A 398 -0.80 -24.12 -6.52
CA SER A 398 -1.54 -24.97 -5.57
C SER A 398 -1.71 -26.42 -6.05
N GLY A 399 -1.33 -26.73 -7.29
CA GLY A 399 -1.53 -28.05 -7.90
C GLY A 399 -2.98 -28.34 -8.30
N LYS A 400 -3.91 -27.38 -8.14
CA LYS A 400 -5.31 -27.53 -8.58
C LYS A 400 -5.40 -27.74 -10.09
N ASN A 401 -4.61 -26.99 -10.85
CA ASN A 401 -4.49 -27.13 -12.29
C ASN A 401 -3.06 -27.50 -12.67
N THR A 402 -2.93 -28.43 -13.61
CA THR A 402 -1.66 -28.61 -14.31
C THR A 402 -1.52 -27.54 -15.38
N ARG A 403 -0.30 -27.25 -15.85
CA ARG A 403 -0.07 -26.35 -16.99
C ARG A 403 -0.87 -26.70 -18.24
N ARG A 404 -1.17 -27.99 -18.45
CA ARG A 404 -2.02 -28.46 -19.56
C ARG A 404 -3.47 -27.99 -19.41
N VAL A 405 -4.01 -28.07 -18.19
CA VAL A 405 -5.36 -27.60 -17.88
C VAL A 405 -5.45 -26.08 -18.03
N VAL A 406 -4.41 -25.34 -17.63
CA VAL A 406 -4.33 -23.89 -17.85
C VAL A 406 -4.30 -23.56 -19.35
N ALA A 407 -3.42 -24.21 -20.12
CA ALA A 407 -3.33 -24.01 -21.56
C ALA A 407 -4.65 -24.34 -22.27
N GLN A 408 -5.32 -25.43 -21.90
CA GLN A 408 -6.65 -25.78 -22.41
C GLN A 408 -7.69 -24.71 -22.06
N SER A 409 -7.65 -24.17 -20.84
CA SER A 409 -8.56 -23.11 -20.39
C SER A 409 -8.36 -21.82 -21.18
N PHE A 410 -7.12 -21.48 -21.56
CA PHE A 410 -6.85 -20.32 -22.41
C PHE A 410 -7.41 -20.51 -23.80
N LEU A 411 -7.17 -21.66 -24.44
CA LEU A 411 -7.69 -21.95 -25.78
C LEU A 411 -9.23 -22.02 -25.82
N GLY A 412 -9.85 -22.44 -24.72
CA GLY A 412 -11.31 -22.50 -24.58
C GLY A 412 -11.95 -21.19 -24.08
N SER A 413 -11.18 -20.12 -23.87
CA SER A 413 -11.70 -18.89 -23.28
C SER A 413 -12.49 -18.04 -24.30
N ALA A 414 -13.38 -17.20 -23.76
CA ALA A 414 -14.07 -16.18 -24.55
C ALA A 414 -13.06 -15.22 -25.20
N GLU A 415 -11.99 -14.84 -24.49
CA GLU A 415 -10.93 -13.97 -25.00
C GLU A 415 -10.22 -14.58 -26.21
N PHE A 416 -9.88 -15.87 -26.17
CA PHE A 416 -9.23 -16.53 -27.30
C PHE A 416 -10.16 -16.58 -28.52
N THR A 417 -11.44 -16.87 -28.28
CA THR A 417 -12.47 -16.89 -29.32
C THR A 417 -12.71 -15.51 -29.91
N GLU A 418 -12.73 -14.45 -29.10
CA GLU A 418 -12.90 -13.06 -29.54
C GLU A 418 -11.68 -12.59 -30.34
N LYS A 419 -10.47 -12.96 -29.91
CA LYS A 419 -9.22 -12.55 -30.55
C LYS A 419 -8.95 -13.27 -31.86
N TYR A 420 -9.21 -14.59 -31.92
CA TYR A 420 -8.80 -15.42 -33.07
C TYR A 420 -9.98 -16.03 -33.85
N GLY A 421 -11.18 -16.05 -33.28
CA GLY A 421 -12.37 -16.69 -33.86
C GLY A 421 -12.61 -18.11 -33.36
N SER A 422 -13.83 -18.63 -33.54
CA SER A 422 -14.24 -19.93 -33.00
C SER A 422 -13.75 -21.15 -33.79
N ASN A 423 -13.31 -20.97 -35.04
CA ASN A 423 -12.94 -22.06 -35.97
C ASN A 423 -11.61 -21.79 -36.68
N VAL A 424 -10.58 -21.43 -35.92
CA VAL A 424 -9.23 -21.19 -36.43
C VAL A 424 -8.66 -22.49 -37.03
N SER A 425 -8.11 -22.46 -38.24
CA SER A 425 -7.38 -23.61 -38.81
C SER A 425 -6.06 -23.86 -38.06
N ASP A 426 -5.49 -25.07 -38.18
CA ASP A 426 -4.19 -25.36 -37.56
C ASP A 426 -3.08 -24.47 -38.11
N GLU A 427 -3.11 -24.19 -39.42
CA GLU A 427 -2.15 -23.29 -40.06
C GLU A 427 -2.25 -21.86 -39.51
N THR A 428 -3.45 -21.29 -39.39
CA THR A 428 -3.63 -19.96 -38.81
C THR A 428 -3.25 -19.95 -37.33
N TYR A 429 -3.59 -21.01 -36.59
CA TYR A 429 -3.24 -21.16 -35.19
C TYR A 429 -1.73 -21.14 -34.96
N VAL A 430 -0.98 -21.96 -35.70
CA VAL A 430 0.50 -22.01 -35.60
C VAL A 430 1.12 -20.66 -35.98
N ASN A 431 0.66 -20.04 -37.07
CA ASN A 431 1.15 -18.71 -37.45
C ASN A 431 0.91 -17.65 -36.36
N ASN A 432 -0.24 -17.70 -35.67
CA ASN A 432 -0.50 -16.82 -34.54
C ASN A 432 0.48 -17.09 -33.39
N LEU A 433 0.79 -18.35 -33.05
CA LEU A 433 1.78 -18.66 -32.01
C LEU A 433 3.16 -18.10 -32.33
N TYR A 434 3.63 -18.23 -33.58
CA TYR A 434 4.89 -17.62 -34.02
C TYR A 434 4.89 -16.09 -33.83
N LYS A 435 3.79 -15.42 -34.20
CA LYS A 435 3.67 -13.97 -34.02
C LYS A 435 3.61 -13.55 -32.56
N ASN A 436 2.76 -14.23 -31.79
CA ASN A 436 2.53 -13.93 -30.37
C ASN A 436 3.82 -14.05 -29.55
N VAL A 437 4.59 -15.10 -29.81
CA VAL A 437 5.70 -15.52 -28.94
C VAL A 437 7.04 -15.01 -29.47
N LEU A 438 7.22 -15.00 -30.79
CA LEU A 438 8.51 -14.75 -31.43
C LEU A 438 8.53 -13.46 -32.26
N GLY A 439 7.39 -12.78 -32.41
CA GLY A 439 7.28 -11.52 -33.15
C GLY A 439 7.59 -11.65 -34.65
N ARG A 440 7.52 -12.85 -35.22
CA ARG A 440 7.89 -13.14 -36.61
C ARG A 440 6.91 -14.12 -37.27
N ASP A 441 6.90 -14.14 -38.60
CA ASP A 441 6.18 -15.17 -39.35
C ASP A 441 6.88 -16.53 -39.22
N ALA A 442 6.09 -17.60 -39.32
CA ALA A 442 6.61 -18.97 -39.34
C ALA A 442 7.47 -19.21 -40.59
N ASP A 443 8.61 -19.86 -40.43
CA ASP A 443 9.33 -20.40 -41.58
C ASP A 443 8.62 -21.65 -42.13
N ALA A 444 8.87 -21.97 -43.40
CA ALA A 444 8.16 -23.04 -44.09
C ALA A 444 8.36 -24.42 -43.43
N GLU A 445 9.54 -24.69 -42.87
CA GLU A 445 9.83 -25.98 -42.25
C GLU A 445 9.13 -26.11 -40.90
N GLY A 446 9.23 -25.10 -40.05
CA GLY A 446 8.57 -25.03 -38.76
C GLY A 446 7.04 -25.06 -38.88
N LEU A 447 6.47 -24.31 -39.82
CA LEU A 447 5.02 -24.35 -40.08
C LEU A 447 4.56 -25.75 -40.49
N ASN A 448 5.26 -26.38 -41.44
CA ASN A 448 4.92 -27.74 -41.90
C ASN A 448 5.03 -28.77 -40.77
N TYR A 449 6.04 -28.65 -39.91
CA TYR A 449 6.21 -29.53 -38.75
C TYR A 449 5.01 -29.46 -37.80
N TRP A 450 4.67 -28.25 -37.33
CA TRP A 450 3.59 -28.07 -36.36
C TRP A 450 2.23 -28.43 -36.94
N VAL A 451 1.92 -27.97 -38.17
CA VAL A 451 0.65 -28.27 -38.84
C VAL A 451 0.53 -29.76 -39.16
N GLY A 452 1.63 -30.42 -39.57
CA GLY A 452 1.66 -31.86 -39.79
C GLY A 452 1.35 -32.67 -38.53
N ASN A 453 1.93 -32.29 -37.39
CA ASN A 453 1.68 -32.97 -36.12
C ASN A 453 0.26 -32.73 -35.59
N LEU A 454 -0.28 -31.52 -35.74
CA LEU A 454 -1.66 -31.21 -35.36
C LEU A 454 -2.67 -31.96 -36.24
N SER A 455 -2.50 -31.91 -37.57
CA SER A 455 -3.41 -32.55 -38.52
C SER A 455 -3.40 -34.09 -38.46
N SER A 456 -2.27 -34.68 -38.06
CA SER A 456 -2.15 -36.12 -37.83
C SER A 456 -2.61 -36.58 -36.44
N GLY A 457 -2.94 -35.64 -35.54
CA GLY A 457 -3.35 -35.93 -34.16
C GLY A 457 -2.21 -36.43 -33.26
N ILE A 458 -0.96 -36.35 -33.71
CA ILE A 458 0.23 -36.64 -32.90
C ILE A 458 0.39 -35.58 -31.81
N GLU A 459 0.08 -34.32 -32.16
CA GLU A 459 0.17 -33.18 -31.26
C GLU A 459 -1.22 -32.56 -31.03
N THR A 460 -1.41 -32.00 -29.84
CA THR A 460 -2.62 -31.25 -29.52
C THR A 460 -2.34 -29.75 -29.50
N ARG A 461 -3.36 -28.91 -29.73
CA ARG A 461 -3.17 -27.45 -29.73
C ARG A 461 -2.61 -26.94 -28.39
N TYR A 462 -3.10 -27.45 -27.27
CA TYR A 462 -2.63 -26.98 -25.95
C TYR A 462 -1.16 -27.37 -25.69
N GLU A 463 -0.69 -28.51 -26.21
CA GLU A 463 0.73 -28.88 -26.13
C GLU A 463 1.58 -28.04 -27.08
N ALA A 464 1.09 -27.73 -28.29
CA ALA A 464 1.77 -26.79 -29.18
C ALA A 464 1.93 -25.41 -28.51
N LEU A 465 0.87 -24.85 -27.91
CA LEU A 465 0.94 -23.62 -27.13
C LEU A 465 2.01 -23.69 -26.03
N LEU A 466 2.03 -24.77 -25.25
CA LEU A 466 3.04 -24.97 -24.21
C LEU A 466 4.45 -25.06 -24.79
N GLY A 467 4.63 -25.72 -25.93
CA GLY A 467 5.90 -25.83 -26.65
C GLY A 467 6.45 -24.47 -27.07
N PHE A 468 5.60 -23.58 -27.57
CA PHE A 468 5.99 -22.20 -27.87
C PHE A 468 6.26 -21.39 -26.59
N ALA A 469 5.35 -21.43 -25.62
CA ALA A 469 5.46 -20.68 -24.36
C ALA A 469 6.74 -21.00 -23.60
N GLU A 470 7.15 -22.27 -23.58
CA GLU A 470 8.35 -22.73 -22.86
C GLU A 470 9.57 -22.95 -23.78
N SER A 471 9.50 -22.49 -25.03
CA SER A 471 10.65 -22.52 -25.94
C SER A 471 11.83 -21.72 -25.40
N ALA A 472 13.06 -22.13 -25.78
CA ALA A 472 14.27 -21.41 -25.39
C ALA A 472 14.28 -19.96 -25.91
N GLU A 473 13.71 -19.72 -27.10
CA GLU A 473 13.59 -18.40 -27.72
C GLU A 473 12.66 -17.50 -26.88
N ASN A 474 11.49 -18.00 -26.46
CA ASN A 474 10.59 -17.23 -25.60
C ASN A 474 11.16 -16.96 -24.20
N LYS A 475 11.90 -17.93 -23.64
CA LYS A 475 12.59 -17.73 -22.36
C LYS A 475 13.64 -16.63 -22.45
N ALA A 476 14.39 -16.56 -23.54
CA ALA A 476 15.34 -15.47 -23.78
C ALA A 476 14.64 -14.11 -23.88
N LEU A 477 13.54 -14.02 -24.65
CA LEU A 477 12.74 -12.80 -24.73
C LEU A 477 12.19 -12.39 -23.35
N PHE A 478 11.66 -13.34 -22.59
CA PHE A 478 11.20 -13.09 -21.23
C PHE A 478 12.29 -12.53 -20.32
N THR A 479 13.53 -13.04 -20.42
CA THR A 479 14.68 -12.50 -19.69
C THR A 479 14.96 -11.05 -20.08
N GLU A 480 14.87 -10.71 -21.37
CA GLU A 480 15.02 -9.32 -21.83
C GLU A 480 13.93 -8.39 -21.27
N LEU A 481 12.69 -8.89 -21.16
CA LEU A 481 11.55 -8.13 -20.65
C LEU A 481 11.59 -7.90 -19.14
N THR A 482 12.08 -8.89 -18.39
CA THR A 482 11.91 -8.93 -16.93
C THR A 482 13.21 -8.76 -16.15
N GLY A 483 14.35 -8.98 -16.80
CA GLY A 483 15.66 -9.10 -16.15
C GLY A 483 15.90 -10.44 -15.45
N PHE A 484 14.95 -11.38 -15.47
CA PHE A 484 15.11 -12.71 -14.89
C PHE A 484 15.76 -13.68 -15.87
N GLY A 485 17.03 -14.01 -15.62
CA GLY A 485 17.83 -14.99 -16.37
C GLY A 485 17.91 -16.37 -15.73
#